data_AF-A0AA42YM47-F1
#
_entry.id   AF-A0AA42YM47-F1
#
_cell.length_a   1.000
_cell.length_b   1.000
_cell.length_c   1.000
_cell.angle_alpha   90.00
_cell.angle_beta   90.00
_cell.angle_gamma   90.00
#
_symmetry.space_group_name_H-M   'P 1'
#
loop_
_entity.id
_entity.type
_entity.pdbx_description
1 polymer ?
#
loop_
_entity_poly.entity_id
_entity_poly.type
_entity_poly.pdbx_seq_one_letter_code
_entity_poly.pdbx_strand_id
1 'polypeptide(L)'
;MLLRILNYLNEHSLMLKRIFFVFLALFVVFDFSAARHAPHFFGDSIIGFWSLFGLIGCLGLIIVFKGLSHVWLEKKEDYYDK
;
A
#
# COMPACT_ATOMS: atom_id res chain seq x y z
N MET A 1 -6.14 -24.80 10.69
CA MET A 1 -5.52 -24.46 9.39
C MET A 1 -5.12 -22.99 9.32
N LEU A 2 -6.03 -22.05 9.60
CA LEU A 2 -5.77 -20.59 9.61
C LEU A 2 -4.62 -20.14 10.53
N LEU A 3 -4.55 -20.64 11.76
CA LEU A 3 -3.46 -20.29 12.71
C LEU A 3 -2.06 -20.69 12.20
N ARG A 4 -1.98 -21.75 11.39
CA ARG A 4 -0.71 -22.21 10.81
C ARG A 4 -0.20 -21.25 9.74
N ILE A 5 -1.12 -20.69 8.97
CA ILE A 5 -0.84 -19.68 7.93
C ILE A 5 -0.43 -18.36 8.59
N LEU A 6 -1.14 -17.94 9.64
CA LEU A 6 -0.80 -16.72 10.39
C LEU A 6 0.59 -16.80 11.04
N ASN A 7 0.91 -17.90 11.73
CA ASN A 7 2.24 -18.06 12.32
C ASN A 7 3.34 -18.08 11.26
N TYR A 8 3.11 -18.76 10.13
CA TYR A 8 4.06 -18.78 9.02
C TYR A 8 4.30 -17.37 8.43
N LEU A 9 3.25 -16.59 8.19
CA LEU A 9 3.42 -15.21 7.71
C LEU A 9 4.12 -14.31 8.73
N ASN A 10 3.90 -14.53 10.02
CA ASN A 10 4.53 -13.74 11.07
C ASN A 10 6.03 -14.04 11.19
N GLU A 11 6.40 -15.33 11.18
CA GLU A 11 7.80 -15.79 11.18
C GLU A 11 8.58 -15.29 9.96
N HIS A 12 7.93 -15.18 8.80
CA HIS A 12 8.53 -14.69 7.57
C HIS A 12 8.19 -13.22 7.23
N SER A 13 7.75 -12.44 8.21
CA SER A 13 7.32 -11.04 8.00
C SER A 13 8.41 -10.16 7.37
N LEU A 14 9.69 -10.44 7.66
CA LEU A 14 10.82 -9.73 7.05
C LEU A 14 10.95 -10.03 5.54
N MET A 15 10.69 -11.26 5.13
CA MET A 15 10.71 -11.67 3.72
C MET A 15 9.56 -11.01 2.95
N LEU A 16 8.37 -10.96 3.54
CA LEU A 16 7.21 -10.30 2.95
C LEU A 16 7.47 -8.80 2.75
N LYS A 17 8.02 -8.11 3.76
CA LYS A 17 8.41 -6.70 3.64
C LYS A 17 9.41 -6.50 2.50
N ARG A 18 10.43 -7.35 2.42
CA ARG A 18 11.45 -7.26 1.37
C ARG A 18 10.85 -7.47 -0.02
N ILE A 19 9.99 -8.47 -0.20
CA ILE A 19 9.28 -8.72 -1.46
C ILE A 19 8.45 -7.50 -1.85
N PHE A 20 7.68 -6.95 -0.90
CA PHE A 20 6.87 -5.75 -1.12
C PHE A 20 7.72 -4.56 -1.60
N PHE A 21 8.83 -4.26 -0.93
CA PHE A 21 9.72 -3.16 -1.36
C PHE A 21 10.40 -3.43 -2.70
N VAL A 22 10.78 -4.68 -2.99
CA VAL A 22 11.32 -5.06 -4.31
C VAL A 22 10.30 -4.83 -5.41
N PHE A 23 9.04 -5.23 -5.19
CA PHE A 23 7.95 -4.94 -6.13
C PHE A 23 7.77 -3.43 -6.32
N LEU A 24 7.74 -2.66 -5.25
CA LEU A 24 7.61 -1.20 -5.33
C LEU A 24 8.73 -0.58 -6.16
N ALA A 25 9.99 -0.97 -5.92
CA ALA A 25 11.14 -0.52 -6.68
C ALA A 25 11.05 -0.91 -8.17
N LEU A 26 10.58 -2.13 -8.47
CA LEU A 26 10.38 -2.61 -9.83
C LEU A 26 9.32 -1.79 -10.58
N PHE A 27 8.21 -1.45 -9.91
CA PHE A 27 7.18 -0.58 -10.47
C PHE A 27 7.71 0.82 -10.75
N VAL A 28 8.54 1.37 -9.85
CA VAL A 28 9.20 2.65 -10.09
C VAL A 28 10.08 2.55 -11.34
N VAL A 29 10.96 1.55 -11.45
CA VAL A 29 11.84 1.35 -12.62
C VAL A 29 11.03 1.16 -13.91
N PHE A 30 9.91 0.46 -13.85
CA PHE A 30 9.01 0.29 -15.00
C PHE A 30 8.41 1.63 -15.48
N ASP A 31 8.08 2.55 -14.56
CA ASP A 31 7.59 3.90 -14.89
C ASP A 31 8.62 4.69 -15.73
N PHE A 32 9.93 4.48 -15.51
CA PHE A 32 10.99 5.09 -16.33
C PHE A 32 11.04 4.55 -17.76
N SER A 33 10.59 3.31 -18.00
CA SER A 33 10.60 2.70 -19.33
C SER A 33 9.35 3.01 -20.16
N ALA A 34 8.32 3.62 -19.58
CA ALA A 34 7.07 3.93 -20.26
C ALA A 34 7.25 5.15 -21.18
N ALA A 35 7.08 4.95 -22.49
CA ALA A 35 7.19 6.00 -23.50
C ALA A 35 6.04 7.02 -23.37
N ARG A 36 6.37 8.29 -23.12
CA ARG A 36 5.40 9.36 -22.91
C ARG A 36 4.95 9.96 -24.24
N HIS A 37 3.73 9.65 -24.64
CA HIS A 37 3.12 10.22 -25.85
C HIS A 37 2.31 11.45 -25.46
N ALA A 38 2.78 12.64 -25.88
CA ALA A 38 2.17 13.96 -25.75
C ALA A 38 1.68 14.37 -24.33
N PRO A 39 2.34 15.33 -23.64
CA PRO A 39 1.94 15.75 -22.31
C PRO A 39 0.56 16.45 -22.35
N HIS A 40 -0.47 15.77 -21.84
CA HIS A 40 -1.80 16.35 -21.64
C HIS A 40 -1.97 16.89 -20.21
N PHE A 41 -1.13 16.44 -19.28
CA PHE A 41 -1.13 16.86 -17.88
C PHE A 41 0.27 17.30 -17.43
N PHE A 42 0.36 18.29 -16.54
CA PHE A 42 1.65 18.83 -16.05
C PHE A 42 2.53 17.74 -15.44
N GLY A 43 1.94 16.79 -14.71
CA GLY A 43 2.64 15.65 -14.11
C GLY A 43 3.23 14.66 -15.12
N ASP A 44 2.71 14.61 -16.36
CA ASP A 44 3.23 13.74 -17.42
C ASP A 44 4.60 14.20 -17.92
N SER A 45 5.06 15.40 -17.56
CA SER A 45 6.42 15.85 -17.85
C SER A 45 7.45 15.35 -16.83
N ILE A 46 7.01 14.94 -15.64
CA ILE A 46 7.87 14.59 -14.50
C ILE A 46 8.05 13.07 -14.41
N ILE A 47 9.28 12.57 -14.52
CA ILE A 47 9.58 11.14 -14.44
C ILE A 47 9.24 10.61 -13.04
N GLY A 48 8.49 9.50 -12.94
CA GLY A 48 8.07 8.93 -11.65
C GLY A 48 6.85 9.60 -11.01
N PHE A 49 6.21 10.60 -11.65
CA PHE A 49 5.04 11.29 -11.09
C PHE A 49 3.89 10.35 -10.74
N TRP A 50 3.53 9.44 -11.66
CA TRP A 50 2.42 8.52 -11.48
C TRP A 50 2.70 7.47 -10.40
N SER A 51 3.94 6.98 -10.33
CA SER A 51 4.39 6.08 -9.26
C SER A 51 4.30 6.74 -7.88
N LEU A 52 4.78 7.98 -7.76
CA LEU A 52 4.69 8.77 -6.51
C LEU A 52 3.25 9.09 -6.14
N PHE A 53 2.44 9.52 -7.11
CA PHE A 53 1.02 9.81 -6.91
C PHE A 53 0.27 8.56 -6.41
N GLY A 54 0.50 7.41 -7.02
CA GLY A 54 -0.09 6.14 -6.58
C GLY A 54 0.37 5.74 -5.17
N LEU A 55 1.66 5.91 -4.85
CA LEU A 55 2.20 5.62 -3.53
C LEU A 55 1.56 6.52 -2.45
N ILE A 56 1.53 7.82 -2.69
CA ILE A 56 0.94 8.80 -1.76
C ILE A 56 -0.56 8.57 -1.62
N GLY A 57 -1.27 8.32 -2.73
CA GLY A 57 -2.69 8.00 -2.72
C GLY A 57 -2.99 6.75 -1.90
N CYS A 58 -2.21 5.69 -2.07
CA CYS A 58 -2.35 4.46 -1.31
C CYS A 58 -2.12 4.68 0.19
N LEU A 59 -1.02 5.34 0.58
CA LEU A 59 -0.74 5.66 1.98
C LEU A 59 -1.83 6.56 2.59
N GLY A 60 -2.30 7.56 1.83
CA GLY A 60 -3.39 8.43 2.23
C GLY A 60 -4.66 7.66 2.52
N LEU A 61 -5.06 6.74 1.63
CA LEU A 61 -6.22 5.87 1.84
C LEU A 61 -6.06 5.00 3.08
N ILE A 62 -4.88 4.40 3.31
CA ILE A 62 -4.62 3.60 4.52
C ILE A 62 -4.82 4.46 5.77
N ILE A 63 -4.27 5.68 5.80
CA ILE A 63 -4.41 6.58 6.95
C ILE A 63 -5.88 6.97 7.17
N VAL A 64 -6.58 7.36 6.11
CA VAL A 64 -8.00 7.77 6.17
C VAL A 64 -8.86 6.62 6.66
N PHE A 65 -8.73 5.43 6.08
CA PHE A 65 -9.54 4.28 6.47
C PHE A 65 -9.16 3.73 7.84
N LYS A 66 -7.88 3.76 8.22
CA LYS A 66 -7.46 3.40 9.57
C LYS A 66 -8.02 4.39 10.60
N GLY A 67 -8.01 5.68 10.28
CA GLY A 67 -8.62 6.71 11.11
C GLY A 67 -10.13 6.51 11.25
N LEU A 68 -10.83 6.29 10.13
CA LEU A 68 -12.26 6.01 10.13
C LEU A 68 -12.61 4.74 10.93
N SER A 69 -11.78 3.70 10.81
CA SER A 69 -11.92 2.48 11.60
C SER A 69 -11.86 2.77 13.09
N HIS A 70 -10.84 3.50 13.57
CA HIS A 70 -10.68 3.81 15.00
C HIS A 70 -11.79 4.71 15.56
N VAL A 71 -12.27 5.67 14.76
CA VAL A 71 -13.24 6.66 15.22
C VAL A 71 -14.67 6.10 15.25
N TRP A 72 -15.03 5.25 14.27
CA TRP A 72 -16.43 4.88 14.07
C TRP A 72 -16.70 3.37 14.07
N LEU A 73 -15.77 2.57 13.56
CA LEU A 73 -16.00 1.14 13.29
C LEU A 73 -15.52 0.22 14.41
N GLU A 74 -14.50 0.64 15.17
CA GLU A 74 -13.92 -0.15 16.24
C GLU A 74 -14.90 -0.25 17.41
N LYS A 75 -15.38 -1.46 17.64
CA LYS A 75 -16.25 -1.79 18.76
C LYS A 75 -15.38 -2.26 19.92
N LYS A 76 -15.72 -1.84 21.14
CA LYS A 76 -15.03 -2.28 22.35
C LYS A 76 -15.01 -3.80 22.44
N GLU A 77 -13.90 -4.37 22.91
CA GLU A 77 -13.68 -5.82 22.99
C GLU A 77 -14.76 -6.53 23.83
N ASP A 78 -15.27 -5.86 24.87
CA ASP A 78 -16.39 -6.32 25.73
C ASP A 78 -17.76 -6.41 25.01
N TYR A 79 -17.83 -6.18 23.69
CA TYR A 79 -19.09 -6.24 22.95
C TYR A 79 -19.71 -7.64 22.91
N TYR A 80 -18.88 -8.69 22.93
CA TYR A 80 -19.32 -10.09 22.89
C TYR A 80 -19.44 -10.74 24.27
N ASP A 81 -18.98 -10.07 25.32
CA ASP A 81 -19.11 -10.52 26.72
C ASP A 81 -20.44 -10.09 27.36
N LYS A 82 -21.40 -9.61 26.56
CA LYS A 82 -22.77 -9.29 26.96
C LYS A 82 -23.80 -10.13 26.22
#